data_AF-A0A8H9WLI8-F1
#
_entry.id   AF-A0A8H9WLI8-F1
#
_cell.length_a   1.000
_cell.length_b   1.000
_cell.length_c   1.000
_cell.angle_alpha   90.00
_cell.angle_beta   90.00
_cell.angle_gamma   90.00
#
_symmetry.space_group_name_H-M   'P 1'
#
loop_
_entity.id
_entity.type
_entity.pdbx_description
1 polymer ?
#
loop_
_entity_poly.entity_id
_entity_poly.type
_entity_poly.pdbx_seq_one_letter_code
_entity_poly.pdbx_strand_id
1 'polypeptide(L)'
;SSGIRAFIGVMVNDVNLDALASGQTVFDDTIRTQQLSQAVGLAERWHGRSDGRIQAVMAANGLSMSSPGLLKGLRAAADDLGLRLSIHLGFGERELVESVHHCAQFDYALDCGMLGTDVIAVHCYDVDEAEIDMLAKSGTSLAHCPQMNQFRGEVAPIQAMRSRGMKIGLGIDNYFSDYFEVLRSCIASARIQAHDPEVLSAHDALALGTIDAAVVMGLDHEIGSIEIGKKADLQIIDMRRLGLTPTNDPVATLVYHGHGKDVDTVIVDGQVVVSNGRVQTADEDALITQASQAATAAWNRFAQRYGSFVAPAPN
;
A
#
# COMPACT_ATOMS: atom_id res chain seq x y z
N SER A 1 18.35 -14.58 4.58
CA SER A 1 17.43 -13.74 3.80
C SER A 1 16.05 -13.84 4.43
N SER A 2 15.29 -12.75 4.58
CA SER A 2 13.96 -12.75 5.23
C SER A 2 12.86 -13.41 4.38
N GLY A 3 13.16 -13.72 3.11
CA GLY A 3 12.19 -14.29 2.17
C GLY A 3 11.22 -13.28 1.57
N ILE A 4 11.17 -12.03 2.06
CA ILE A 4 10.24 -11.00 1.61
C ILE A 4 10.27 -10.83 0.08
N ARG A 5 9.07 -10.86 -0.52
CA ARG A 5 8.80 -10.39 -1.87
C ARG A 5 8.21 -8.99 -1.77
N ALA A 6 8.82 -8.01 -2.46
CA ALA A 6 8.42 -6.62 -2.33
C ALA A 6 8.66 -5.83 -3.60
N PHE A 7 7.76 -4.89 -3.86
CA PHE A 7 8.02 -3.75 -4.72
C PHE A 7 8.43 -2.59 -3.82
N ILE A 8 9.67 -2.12 -3.98
CA ILE A 8 10.23 -1.05 -3.13
C ILE A 8 10.43 0.22 -3.95
N GLY A 9 10.15 1.36 -3.34
CA GLY A 9 10.29 2.67 -3.96
C GLY A 9 10.67 3.71 -2.93
N VAL A 10 11.27 4.80 -3.39
CA VAL A 10 11.39 6.03 -2.61
C VAL A 10 10.13 6.82 -2.86
N MET A 11 9.43 7.19 -1.79
CA MET A 11 8.27 8.07 -1.88
C MET A 11 8.75 9.50 -2.09
N VAL A 12 8.72 9.98 -3.33
CA VAL A 12 9.30 11.28 -3.70
C VAL A 12 8.29 12.41 -3.64
N ASN A 13 8.80 13.60 -3.34
CA ASN A 13 8.12 14.89 -3.44
C ASN A 13 9.17 15.95 -3.79
N ASP A 14 8.76 17.09 -4.33
CA ASP A 14 9.67 18.20 -4.65
C ASP A 14 9.22 19.53 -4.05
N VAL A 15 8.40 19.47 -3.01
CA VAL A 15 8.04 20.61 -2.20
C VAL A 15 9.15 20.93 -1.17
N ASN A 16 9.40 22.21 -0.97
CA ASN A 16 10.25 22.68 0.12
C ASN A 16 9.52 22.47 1.46
N LEU A 17 10.02 21.55 2.28
CA LEU A 17 9.39 21.18 3.55
C LEU A 17 9.37 22.33 4.58
N ASP A 18 10.36 23.23 4.55
CA ASP A 18 10.37 24.39 5.45
C ASP A 18 9.30 25.41 5.03
N ALA A 19 9.12 25.64 3.73
CA ALA A 19 8.02 26.45 3.19
C ALA A 19 6.67 25.82 3.53
N LEU A 20 6.53 24.50 3.36
CA LEU A 20 5.31 23.76 3.68
C LEU A 20 4.95 23.88 5.16
N ALA A 21 5.94 23.83 6.06
CA ALA A 21 5.73 24.02 7.50
C ALA A 21 5.21 25.43 7.85
N SER A 22 5.40 26.42 6.96
CA SER A 22 4.83 27.76 7.07
C SER A 22 3.53 27.96 6.27
N GLY A 23 2.95 26.87 5.73
CA GLY A 23 1.69 26.89 4.98
C GLY A 23 1.83 27.28 3.52
N GLN A 24 3.04 27.24 2.94
CA GLN A 24 3.29 27.57 1.54
C GLN A 24 3.74 26.35 0.74
N THR A 25 3.08 26.08 -0.38
CA THR A 25 3.53 25.06 -1.34
C THR A 25 4.50 25.69 -2.35
N VAL A 26 5.79 25.46 -2.16
CA VAL A 26 6.85 25.94 -3.06
C VAL A 26 7.62 24.74 -3.59
N PHE A 27 7.60 24.55 -4.91
CA PHE A 27 8.37 23.50 -5.57
C PHE A 27 9.82 23.92 -5.77
N ASP A 28 10.75 22.99 -5.58
CA ASP A 28 12.19 23.22 -5.66
C ASP A 28 12.85 22.24 -6.64
N ASP A 29 13.45 22.79 -7.71
CA ASP A 29 14.10 22.02 -8.77
C ASP A 29 15.31 21.21 -8.29
N THR A 30 16.00 21.68 -7.25
CA THR A 30 17.13 20.96 -6.64
C THR A 30 16.61 19.74 -5.88
N ILE A 31 15.55 19.91 -5.08
CA ILE A 31 14.88 18.79 -4.39
C ILE A 31 14.36 17.79 -5.39
N ARG A 32 13.67 18.24 -6.46
CA ARG A 32 13.19 17.38 -7.55
C ARG A 32 14.30 16.52 -8.13
N THR A 33 15.41 17.15 -8.51
CA THR A 33 16.55 16.46 -9.12
C THR A 33 17.15 15.42 -8.17
N GLN A 34 17.30 15.76 -6.90
CA GLN A 34 17.82 14.85 -5.88
C GLN A 34 16.89 13.66 -5.66
N GLN A 35 15.59 13.89 -5.55
CA GLN A 35 14.58 12.86 -5.28
C GLN A 35 14.42 11.89 -6.45
N LEU A 36 14.38 12.40 -7.69
CA LEU A 36 14.41 11.55 -8.89
C LEU A 36 15.68 10.70 -8.95
N SER A 37 16.84 11.30 -8.70
CA SER A 37 18.12 10.57 -8.66
C SER A 37 18.14 9.48 -7.58
N GLN A 38 17.54 9.73 -6.41
CA GLN A 38 17.42 8.74 -5.34
C GLN A 38 16.48 7.59 -5.72
N ALA A 39 15.33 7.89 -6.33
CA ALA A 39 14.37 6.89 -6.79
C ALA A 39 14.97 5.99 -7.88
N VAL A 40 15.57 6.59 -8.92
CA VAL A 40 16.26 5.87 -10.01
C VAL A 40 17.41 5.04 -9.45
N GLY A 41 18.27 5.63 -8.61
CA GLY A 41 19.39 4.90 -8.02
C GLY A 41 18.95 3.75 -7.11
N LEU A 42 17.80 3.85 -6.42
CA LEU A 42 17.22 2.72 -5.70
C LEU A 42 16.77 1.62 -6.66
N ALA A 43 16.05 1.99 -7.73
CA ALA A 43 15.56 1.05 -8.73
C ALA A 43 16.72 0.30 -9.42
N GLU A 44 17.73 1.00 -9.93
CA GLU A 44 18.91 0.40 -10.57
C GLU A 44 19.65 -0.57 -9.65
N ARG A 45 19.71 -0.26 -8.34
CA ARG A 45 20.40 -1.12 -7.37
C ARG A 45 19.60 -2.38 -7.03
N TRP A 46 18.28 -2.27 -6.92
CA TRP A 46 17.45 -3.27 -6.25
C TRP A 46 16.44 -3.99 -7.12
N HIS A 47 16.05 -3.44 -8.27
CA HIS A 47 15.15 -4.10 -9.20
C HIS A 47 15.73 -5.45 -9.66
N GLY A 48 14.93 -6.50 -9.63
CA GLY A 48 15.33 -7.86 -9.99
C GLY A 48 16.21 -8.59 -8.97
N ARG A 49 16.55 -7.98 -7.81
CA ARG A 49 17.39 -8.64 -6.80
C ARG A 49 16.68 -9.81 -6.13
N SER A 50 17.48 -10.69 -5.53
CA SER A 50 17.00 -11.89 -4.84
C SER A 50 16.14 -12.77 -5.74
N ASP A 51 16.66 -13.09 -6.93
CA ASP A 51 15.98 -13.90 -7.96
C ASP A 51 14.60 -13.36 -8.32
N GLY A 52 14.51 -12.03 -8.48
CA GLY A 52 13.27 -11.33 -8.82
C GLY A 52 12.28 -11.14 -7.66
N ARG A 53 12.60 -11.53 -6.42
CA ARG A 53 11.73 -11.26 -5.26
C ARG A 53 11.66 -9.78 -4.90
N ILE A 54 12.74 -9.04 -5.13
CA ILE A 54 12.78 -7.59 -4.91
C ILE A 54 12.63 -6.90 -6.27
N GLN A 55 11.54 -6.17 -6.40
CA GLN A 55 11.19 -5.35 -7.54
C GLN A 55 11.22 -3.87 -7.13
N ALA A 56 11.31 -2.98 -8.09
CA ALA A 56 11.32 -1.54 -7.84
C ALA A 56 10.02 -0.93 -8.39
N VAL A 57 9.60 0.18 -7.79
CA VAL A 57 8.45 0.99 -8.24
C VAL A 57 8.83 2.46 -8.14
N MET A 58 8.41 3.25 -9.12
CA MET A 58 8.53 4.71 -9.05
C MET A 58 7.33 5.26 -8.27
N ALA A 59 7.58 5.89 -7.11
CA ALA A 59 6.52 6.22 -6.17
C ALA A 59 6.43 7.72 -5.90
N ALA A 60 5.33 8.36 -6.28
CA ALA A 60 5.03 9.74 -5.90
C ALA A 60 4.31 9.78 -4.55
N ASN A 61 4.63 10.76 -3.71
CA ASN A 61 3.99 10.92 -2.40
C ASN A 61 2.50 11.26 -2.51
N GLY A 62 2.13 12.11 -3.47
CA GLY A 62 0.78 12.65 -3.65
C GLY A 62 0.85 13.85 -4.60
N LEU A 63 -0.29 14.32 -5.11
CA LEU A 63 -0.33 15.35 -6.14
C LEU A 63 -0.05 16.74 -5.59
N SER A 64 -0.49 17.04 -4.37
CA SER A 64 -0.31 18.36 -3.74
C SER A 64 1.16 18.71 -3.48
N MET A 65 2.02 17.70 -3.31
CA MET A 65 3.44 17.84 -3.00
C MET A 65 4.36 17.56 -4.21
N SER A 66 3.79 17.43 -5.41
CA SER A 66 4.52 17.03 -6.61
C SER A 66 4.26 17.98 -7.77
N SER A 67 5.32 18.65 -8.24
CA SER A 67 5.26 19.47 -9.45
C SER A 67 5.03 18.62 -10.72
N PRO A 68 4.58 19.22 -11.83
CA PRO A 68 4.46 18.51 -13.10
C PRO A 68 5.80 17.92 -13.56
N GLY A 69 6.91 18.62 -13.26
CA GLY A 69 8.25 18.17 -13.59
C GLY A 69 8.64 16.90 -12.83
N LEU A 70 8.25 16.75 -11.56
CA LEU A 70 8.52 15.55 -10.78
C LEU A 70 7.72 14.37 -11.29
N LEU A 71 6.40 14.54 -11.45
CA LEU A 71 5.51 13.46 -11.88
C LEU A 71 5.86 12.95 -13.28
N LYS A 72 6.10 13.87 -14.24
CA LYS A 72 6.54 13.49 -15.59
C LYS A 72 7.94 12.88 -15.59
N GLY A 73 8.83 13.31 -14.69
CA GLY A 73 10.14 12.70 -14.48
C GLY A 73 10.05 11.26 -13.98
N LEU A 74 9.16 10.98 -13.03
CA LEU A 74 8.89 9.61 -12.56
C LEU A 74 8.30 8.73 -13.65
N ARG A 75 7.33 9.25 -14.42
CA ARG A 75 6.76 8.55 -15.59
C ARG A 75 7.83 8.16 -16.58
N ALA A 76 8.67 9.12 -17.01
CA ALA A 76 9.77 8.85 -17.92
C ALA A 76 10.76 7.81 -17.36
N ALA A 77 11.13 7.92 -16.08
CA ALA A 77 12.01 6.95 -15.44
C ALA A 77 11.37 5.55 -15.35
N ALA A 78 10.07 5.46 -15.10
CA ALA A 78 9.33 4.20 -15.09
C ALA A 78 9.28 3.58 -16.49
N ASP A 79 9.04 4.37 -17.53
CA ASP A 79 9.09 3.92 -18.93
C ASP A 79 10.47 3.37 -19.31
N ASP A 80 11.53 4.15 -19.03
CA ASP A 80 12.90 3.80 -19.39
C ASP A 80 13.38 2.51 -18.71
N LEU A 81 12.94 2.28 -17.46
CA LEU A 81 13.33 1.13 -16.66
C LEU A 81 12.35 -0.05 -16.74
N GLY A 82 11.22 0.10 -17.45
CA GLY A 82 10.16 -0.92 -17.50
C GLY A 82 9.49 -1.18 -16.15
N LEU A 83 9.34 -0.14 -15.32
CA LEU A 83 8.81 -0.21 -13.97
C LEU A 83 7.37 0.29 -13.88
N ARG A 84 6.71 -0.07 -12.79
CA ARG A 84 5.40 0.44 -12.43
C ARG A 84 5.50 1.78 -11.71
N LEU A 85 4.38 2.48 -11.64
CA LEU A 85 4.18 3.68 -10.82
C LEU A 85 3.27 3.38 -9.63
N SER A 86 3.50 4.07 -8.52
CA SER A 86 2.60 4.10 -7.37
C SER A 86 2.39 5.53 -6.89
N ILE A 87 1.17 5.88 -6.49
CA ILE A 87 0.84 7.21 -5.99
C ILE A 87 -0.33 7.15 -4.99
N HIS A 88 -0.25 7.90 -3.89
CA HIS A 88 -1.44 8.17 -3.07
C HIS A 88 -2.36 9.13 -3.84
N LEU A 89 -3.61 8.74 -4.05
CA LEU A 89 -4.54 9.46 -4.91
C LEU A 89 -5.96 9.40 -4.33
N GLY A 90 -6.70 10.50 -4.40
CA GLY A 90 -8.04 10.58 -3.80
C GLY A 90 -8.02 10.30 -2.31
N PHE A 91 -7.06 10.88 -1.58
CA PHE A 91 -6.85 10.65 -0.16
C PHE A 91 -7.06 11.93 0.69
N GLY A 92 -8.00 12.78 0.25
CA GLY A 92 -8.37 14.03 0.93
C GLY A 92 -7.45 15.22 0.64
N GLU A 93 -6.89 15.30 -0.57
CA GLU A 93 -6.05 16.43 -1.00
C GLU A 93 -6.66 17.28 -2.13
N ARG A 94 -7.93 17.02 -2.52
CA ARG A 94 -8.57 17.65 -3.69
C ARG A 94 -8.44 19.17 -3.70
N GLU A 95 -8.87 19.84 -2.62
CA GLU A 95 -8.84 21.31 -2.52
C GLU A 95 -7.41 21.85 -2.61
N LEU A 96 -6.45 21.16 -1.98
CA LEU A 96 -5.05 21.56 -2.01
C LEU A 96 -4.47 21.42 -3.43
N VAL A 97 -4.77 20.33 -4.13
CA VAL A 97 -4.36 20.09 -5.52
C VAL A 97 -4.94 21.17 -6.45
N GLU A 98 -6.23 21.48 -6.32
CA GLU A 98 -6.87 22.56 -7.09
C GLU A 98 -6.23 23.92 -6.81
N SER A 99 -5.89 24.22 -5.55
CA SER A 99 -5.28 25.50 -5.18
C SER A 99 -3.85 25.66 -5.73
N VAL A 100 -3.09 24.57 -5.80
CA VAL A 100 -1.67 24.57 -6.19
C VAL A 100 -1.50 24.46 -7.70
N HIS A 101 -2.30 23.61 -8.34
CA HIS A 101 -2.15 23.28 -9.77
C HIS A 101 -3.21 23.90 -10.66
N HIS A 102 -4.22 24.56 -10.07
CA HIS A 102 -5.30 25.26 -10.78
C HIS A 102 -6.09 24.37 -11.76
N CYS A 103 -6.21 23.08 -11.45
CA CYS A 103 -6.98 22.09 -12.20
C CYS A 103 -7.49 21.00 -11.26
N ALA A 104 -8.49 20.24 -11.72
CA ALA A 104 -9.07 19.15 -10.94
C ALA A 104 -8.04 18.04 -10.69
N GLN A 105 -8.15 17.38 -9.55
CA GLN A 105 -7.15 16.42 -9.07
C GLN A 105 -6.87 15.28 -10.06
N PHE A 106 -7.92 14.67 -10.61
CA PHE A 106 -7.77 13.54 -11.54
C PHE A 106 -7.40 13.96 -12.96
N ASP A 107 -7.78 15.17 -13.38
CA ASP A 107 -7.28 15.76 -14.64
C ASP A 107 -5.77 16.00 -14.54
N TYR A 108 -5.30 16.56 -13.42
CA TYR A 108 -3.89 16.74 -13.15
C TYR A 108 -3.12 15.42 -13.13
N ALA A 109 -3.66 14.39 -12.47
CA ALA A 109 -3.09 13.06 -12.47
C ALA A 109 -2.95 12.49 -13.89
N LEU A 110 -4.01 12.61 -14.70
CA LEU A 110 -4.02 12.17 -16.10
C LEU A 110 -2.96 12.90 -16.93
N ASP A 111 -2.94 14.23 -16.87
CA ASP A 111 -2.01 15.09 -17.63
C ASP A 111 -0.54 14.85 -17.26
N CYS A 112 -0.28 14.40 -16.04
CA CYS A 112 1.05 14.04 -15.56
C CYS A 112 1.43 12.58 -15.80
N GLY A 113 0.57 11.78 -16.42
CA GLY A 113 0.82 10.37 -16.71
C GLY A 113 0.74 9.46 -15.48
N MET A 114 0.02 9.89 -14.44
CA MET A 114 -0.21 9.15 -13.20
C MET A 114 -1.50 8.32 -13.23
N LEU A 115 -2.04 8.04 -14.42
CA LEU A 115 -3.13 7.08 -14.66
C LEU A 115 -2.72 6.17 -15.82
N GLY A 116 -2.90 4.86 -15.66
CA GLY A 116 -2.48 3.88 -16.67
C GLY A 116 -2.43 2.45 -16.13
N THR A 117 -2.28 1.47 -17.02
CA THR A 117 -2.26 0.04 -16.68
C THR A 117 -1.09 -0.38 -15.78
N ASP A 118 -0.04 0.42 -15.75
CA ASP A 118 1.16 0.25 -14.94
C ASP A 118 1.16 1.13 -13.68
N VAL A 119 0.08 1.86 -13.42
CA VAL A 119 -0.08 2.69 -12.22
C VAL A 119 -0.90 1.96 -11.15
N ILE A 120 -0.43 2.06 -9.92
CA ILE A 120 -1.13 1.63 -8.70
C ILE A 120 -1.53 2.89 -7.92
N ALA A 121 -2.82 3.21 -7.91
CA ALA A 121 -3.36 4.25 -7.05
C ALA A 121 -3.60 3.68 -5.65
N VAL A 122 -3.22 4.42 -4.61
CA VAL A 122 -3.38 4.02 -3.20
C VAL A 122 -4.47 4.90 -2.57
N HIS A 123 -5.37 4.27 -1.79
CA HIS A 123 -6.54 4.85 -1.11
C HIS A 123 -7.82 5.03 -1.94
N CYS A 124 -7.88 6.07 -2.77
CA CYS A 124 -9.04 6.50 -3.57
C CYS A 124 -10.38 6.50 -2.81
N TYR A 125 -10.45 7.16 -1.64
CA TYR A 125 -11.70 7.35 -0.91
C TYR A 125 -12.40 8.68 -1.18
N ASP A 126 -11.65 9.72 -1.58
CA ASP A 126 -12.17 11.00 -2.04
C ASP A 126 -12.21 10.99 -3.57
N VAL A 127 -13.25 10.35 -4.12
CA VAL A 127 -13.49 10.21 -5.56
C VAL A 127 -14.97 10.28 -5.91
N ASP A 128 -15.30 10.79 -7.09
CA ASP A 128 -16.65 10.77 -7.67
C ASP A 128 -16.81 9.74 -8.81
N GLU A 129 -18.03 9.60 -9.35
CA GLU A 129 -18.33 8.64 -10.40
C GLU A 129 -17.55 8.88 -11.71
N ALA A 130 -17.26 10.14 -12.05
CA ALA A 130 -16.50 10.48 -13.25
C ALA A 130 -15.01 10.13 -13.08
N GLU A 131 -14.47 10.36 -11.90
CA GLU A 131 -13.08 10.01 -11.55
C GLU A 131 -12.89 8.49 -11.44
N ILE A 132 -13.88 7.76 -10.92
CA ILE A 132 -13.88 6.29 -10.97
C ILE A 132 -13.91 5.79 -12.43
N ASP A 133 -14.72 6.41 -13.29
CA ASP A 133 -14.72 6.10 -14.73
C ASP A 133 -13.35 6.37 -15.37
N MET A 134 -12.66 7.45 -15.00
CA MET A 134 -11.30 7.75 -15.47
C MET A 134 -10.32 6.67 -15.05
N LEU A 135 -10.31 6.29 -13.77
CA LEU A 135 -9.47 5.22 -13.23
C LEU A 135 -9.72 3.87 -13.92
N ALA A 136 -10.97 3.53 -14.16
CA ALA A 136 -11.34 2.29 -14.84
C ALA A 136 -10.90 2.31 -16.32
N LYS A 137 -11.16 3.42 -17.04
CA LYS A 137 -10.79 3.57 -18.46
C LYS A 137 -9.28 3.58 -18.68
N SER A 138 -8.49 4.15 -17.76
CA SER A 138 -7.03 4.13 -17.84
C SER A 138 -6.44 2.75 -17.53
N GLY A 139 -7.21 1.86 -16.92
CA GLY A 139 -6.74 0.57 -16.43
C GLY A 139 -5.90 0.66 -15.16
N THR A 140 -5.97 1.79 -14.44
CA THR A 140 -5.26 2.00 -13.17
C THR A 140 -5.74 0.96 -12.14
N SER A 141 -4.78 0.34 -11.46
CA SER A 141 -5.06 -0.59 -10.35
C SER A 141 -5.22 0.17 -9.03
N LEU A 142 -5.99 -0.39 -8.10
CA LEU A 142 -6.16 0.14 -6.75
C LEU A 142 -5.48 -0.75 -5.70
N ALA A 143 -4.62 -0.15 -4.88
CA ALA A 143 -4.26 -0.66 -3.57
C ALA A 143 -5.20 -0.05 -2.51
N HIS A 144 -6.23 -0.80 -2.14
CA HIS A 144 -7.23 -0.39 -1.17
C HIS A 144 -6.74 -0.63 0.26
N CYS A 145 -6.65 0.44 1.05
CA CYS A 145 -6.20 0.40 2.45
C CYS A 145 -7.37 0.63 3.42
N PRO A 146 -8.30 -0.33 3.61
CA PRO A 146 -9.54 -0.11 4.34
C PRO A 146 -9.34 0.35 5.79
N GLN A 147 -8.38 -0.24 6.52
CA GLN A 147 -8.11 0.16 7.90
C GLN A 147 -7.60 1.60 7.99
N MET A 148 -6.68 1.99 7.10
CA MET A 148 -6.17 3.37 7.06
C MET A 148 -7.28 4.36 6.69
N ASN A 149 -8.07 4.04 5.66
CA ASN A 149 -9.17 4.90 5.25
C ASN A 149 -10.15 5.11 6.42
N GLN A 150 -10.54 4.03 7.12
CA GLN A 150 -11.42 4.11 8.30
C GLN A 150 -10.80 4.93 9.44
N PHE A 151 -9.50 4.79 9.69
CA PHE A 151 -8.78 5.60 10.69
C PHE A 151 -8.83 7.10 10.36
N ARG A 152 -8.88 7.45 9.08
CA ARG A 152 -9.07 8.83 8.60
C ARG A 152 -10.54 9.26 8.53
N GLY A 153 -11.48 8.39 8.90
CA GLY A 153 -12.92 8.67 8.86
C GLY A 153 -13.58 8.42 7.50
N GLU A 154 -12.92 7.68 6.60
CA GLU A 154 -13.26 7.62 5.19
C GLU A 154 -13.48 6.19 4.68
N VAL A 155 -14.27 6.05 3.61
CA VAL A 155 -14.55 4.74 2.97
C VAL A 155 -14.43 4.86 1.45
N ALA A 156 -13.54 4.06 0.85
CA ALA A 156 -13.41 4.02 -0.60
C ALA A 156 -14.58 3.27 -1.25
N PRO A 157 -15.16 3.78 -2.36
CA PRO A 157 -16.32 3.19 -3.04
C PRO A 157 -15.93 1.97 -3.89
N ILE A 158 -15.35 0.94 -3.27
CA ILE A 158 -14.77 -0.21 -3.97
C ILE A 158 -15.80 -1.01 -4.77
N GLN A 159 -17.08 -1.01 -4.38
CA GLN A 159 -18.12 -1.69 -5.16
C GLN A 159 -18.36 -0.99 -6.50
N ALA A 160 -18.40 0.34 -6.51
CA ALA A 160 -18.54 1.13 -7.73
C ALA A 160 -17.30 1.00 -8.64
N MET A 161 -16.12 0.82 -8.05
CA MET A 161 -14.87 0.56 -8.79
C MET A 161 -14.84 -0.86 -9.38
N ARG A 162 -15.22 -1.88 -8.61
CA ARG A 162 -15.31 -3.28 -9.06
C ARG A 162 -16.32 -3.45 -10.18
N SER A 163 -17.49 -2.80 -10.09
CA SER A 163 -18.52 -2.89 -11.13
C SER A 163 -18.08 -2.31 -12.47
N ARG A 164 -17.05 -1.44 -12.46
CA ARG A 164 -16.39 -0.87 -13.65
C ARG A 164 -15.15 -1.64 -14.10
N GLY A 165 -14.86 -2.78 -13.49
CA GLY A 165 -13.76 -3.66 -13.87
C GLY A 165 -12.38 -3.22 -13.39
N MET A 166 -12.30 -2.32 -12.40
CA MET A 166 -11.01 -1.98 -11.79
C MET A 166 -10.38 -3.20 -11.10
N LYS A 167 -9.06 -3.32 -11.22
CA LYS A 167 -8.26 -4.30 -10.48
C LYS A 167 -8.00 -3.75 -9.09
N ILE A 168 -8.38 -4.48 -8.05
CA ILE A 168 -8.29 -4.02 -6.66
C ILE A 168 -7.57 -5.08 -5.82
N GLY A 169 -6.59 -4.65 -5.04
CA GLY A 169 -5.89 -5.47 -4.05
C GLY A 169 -5.84 -4.76 -2.70
N LEU A 170 -5.63 -5.51 -1.61
CA LEU A 170 -5.63 -4.95 -0.25
C LEU A 170 -4.23 -4.57 0.23
N GLY A 171 -4.13 -3.38 0.82
CA GLY A 171 -2.95 -2.86 1.52
C GLY A 171 -3.22 -2.62 3.00
N ILE A 172 -2.19 -2.78 3.83
CA ILE A 172 -2.26 -2.55 5.28
C ILE A 172 -1.93 -1.10 5.67
N ASP A 173 -1.11 -0.43 4.86
CA ASP A 173 -0.49 0.87 5.18
C ASP A 173 0.46 0.79 6.41
N ASN A 174 0.73 1.90 7.09
CA ASN A 174 1.85 2.04 8.03
C ASN A 174 1.51 1.92 9.54
N TYR A 175 0.24 2.04 9.96
CA TYR A 175 -0.13 2.01 11.40
C TYR A 175 -0.53 0.63 11.94
N PHE A 176 -0.94 -0.29 11.06
CA PHE A 176 -1.50 -1.59 11.45
C PHE A 176 -0.51 -2.72 11.14
N SER A 177 -0.67 -3.87 11.80
CA SER A 177 0.25 -5.01 11.66
C SER A 177 -0.43 -6.37 11.42
N ASP A 178 -1.75 -6.49 11.57
CA ASP A 178 -2.49 -7.73 11.34
C ASP A 178 -3.31 -7.66 10.05
N TYR A 179 -2.88 -8.42 9.03
CA TYR A 179 -3.54 -8.44 7.72
C TYR A 179 -4.98 -9.00 7.77
N PHE A 180 -5.33 -9.82 8.77
CA PHE A 180 -6.71 -10.30 8.90
C PHE A 180 -7.68 -9.18 9.31
N GLU A 181 -7.19 -8.15 10.00
CA GLU A 181 -8.00 -6.97 10.28
C GLU A 181 -8.28 -6.16 9.00
N VAL A 182 -7.33 -6.12 8.06
CA VAL A 182 -7.54 -5.52 6.72
C VAL A 182 -8.71 -6.20 6.00
N LEU A 183 -8.78 -7.54 6.02
CA LEU A 183 -9.87 -8.30 5.40
C LEU A 183 -11.22 -7.94 6.02
N ARG A 184 -11.30 -7.94 7.36
CA ARG A 184 -12.53 -7.61 8.10
C ARG A 184 -12.95 -6.17 7.87
N SER A 185 -12.01 -5.23 7.91
CA SER A 185 -12.26 -3.83 7.63
C SER A 185 -12.80 -3.64 6.22
N CYS A 186 -12.24 -4.32 5.21
CA CYS A 186 -12.74 -4.27 3.83
C CYS A 186 -14.23 -4.67 3.74
N ILE A 187 -14.58 -5.83 4.33
CA ILE A 187 -15.97 -6.32 4.36
C ILE A 187 -16.88 -5.33 5.08
N ALA A 188 -16.49 -4.92 6.29
CA ALA A 188 -17.32 -4.06 7.12
C ALA A 188 -17.60 -2.72 6.45
N SER A 189 -16.58 -2.04 5.91
CA SER A 189 -16.79 -0.76 5.23
C SER A 189 -17.61 -0.90 3.96
N ALA A 190 -17.41 -1.95 3.16
CA ALA A 190 -18.18 -2.17 1.94
C ALA A 190 -19.68 -2.38 2.25
N ARG A 191 -20.00 -3.16 3.29
CA ARG A 191 -21.38 -3.41 3.73
C ARG A 191 -22.05 -2.18 4.32
N ILE A 192 -21.31 -1.42 5.15
CA ILE A 192 -21.81 -0.17 5.72
C ILE A 192 -22.13 0.82 4.61
N GLN A 193 -21.22 1.01 3.66
CA GLN A 193 -21.40 1.94 2.55
C GLN A 193 -22.57 1.54 1.64
N ALA A 194 -22.76 0.24 1.39
CA ALA A 194 -23.84 -0.26 0.55
C ALA A 194 -25.19 -0.40 1.29
N HIS A 195 -25.21 -0.27 2.62
CA HIS A 195 -26.34 -0.65 3.46
C HIS A 195 -26.87 -2.08 3.18
N ASP A 196 -25.95 -3.01 2.89
CA ASP A 196 -26.28 -4.38 2.48
C ASP A 196 -25.32 -5.39 3.14
N PRO A 197 -25.81 -6.33 3.97
CA PRO A 197 -24.98 -7.32 4.63
C PRO A 197 -24.44 -8.43 3.69
N GLU A 198 -24.99 -8.58 2.49
CA GLU A 198 -24.56 -9.60 1.52
C GLU A 198 -23.41 -9.12 0.62
N VAL A 199 -23.10 -7.82 0.65
CA VAL A 199 -21.98 -7.26 -0.10
C VAL A 199 -20.66 -7.80 0.43
N LEU A 200 -19.81 -8.25 -0.50
CA LEU A 200 -18.44 -8.72 -0.29
C LEU A 200 -18.37 -9.90 0.70
N SER A 201 -18.25 -11.11 0.14
CA SER A 201 -18.13 -12.34 0.92
C SER A 201 -16.73 -12.49 1.56
N ALA A 202 -16.59 -13.44 2.49
CA ALA A 202 -15.27 -13.80 3.01
C ALA A 202 -14.31 -14.28 1.89
N HIS A 203 -14.84 -15.00 0.89
CA HIS A 203 -14.07 -15.43 -0.28
C HIS A 203 -13.63 -14.24 -1.14
N ASP A 204 -14.49 -13.24 -1.36
CA ASP A 204 -14.11 -12.00 -2.05
C ASP A 204 -12.97 -11.29 -1.32
N ALA A 205 -13.08 -11.12 0.01
CA ALA A 205 -12.05 -10.46 0.80
C ALA A 205 -10.71 -11.22 0.75
N LEU A 206 -10.76 -12.55 0.83
CA LEU A 206 -9.55 -13.38 0.71
C LEU A 206 -8.92 -13.25 -0.69
N ALA A 207 -9.73 -13.21 -1.76
CA ALA A 207 -9.25 -13.01 -3.12
C ALA A 207 -8.58 -11.62 -3.30
N LEU A 208 -9.22 -10.56 -2.77
CA LEU A 208 -8.68 -9.19 -2.73
C LEU A 208 -7.33 -9.12 -1.99
N GLY A 209 -7.14 -9.96 -0.97
CA GLY A 209 -5.89 -10.07 -0.22
C GLY A 209 -4.85 -11.05 -0.78
N THR A 210 -5.17 -11.78 -1.86
CA THR A 210 -4.30 -12.82 -2.43
C THR A 210 -4.17 -12.67 -3.96
N ILE A 211 -5.00 -13.37 -4.73
CA ILE A 211 -4.89 -13.41 -6.19
C ILE A 211 -5.14 -12.04 -6.84
N ASP A 212 -6.11 -11.26 -6.37
CA ASP A 212 -6.37 -9.94 -6.96
C ASP A 212 -5.27 -8.94 -6.61
N ALA A 213 -4.68 -9.04 -5.41
CA ALA A 213 -3.47 -8.31 -5.06
C ALA A 213 -2.30 -8.70 -5.98
N ALA A 214 -2.12 -9.99 -6.30
CA ALA A 214 -1.12 -10.43 -7.27
C ALA A 214 -1.38 -9.85 -8.66
N VAL A 215 -2.65 -9.75 -9.11
CA VAL A 215 -3.04 -9.10 -10.37
C VAL A 215 -2.68 -7.61 -10.35
N VAL A 216 -2.98 -6.90 -9.25
CA VAL A 216 -2.59 -5.49 -9.07
C VAL A 216 -1.07 -5.33 -9.19
N MET A 217 -0.30 -6.25 -8.61
CA MET A 217 1.16 -6.24 -8.67
C MET A 217 1.73 -6.78 -9.99
N GLY A 218 0.91 -7.41 -10.85
CA GLY A 218 1.35 -8.01 -12.12
C GLY A 218 2.11 -9.32 -11.94
N LEU A 219 1.88 -10.00 -10.82
CA LEU A 219 2.54 -11.24 -10.42
C LEU A 219 1.55 -12.42 -10.34
N ASP A 220 0.32 -12.27 -10.83
CA ASP A 220 -0.72 -13.29 -10.79
C ASP A 220 -0.34 -14.58 -11.54
N HIS A 221 0.57 -14.50 -12.51
CA HIS A 221 1.14 -15.68 -13.17
C HIS A 221 2.18 -16.43 -12.32
N GLU A 222 2.70 -15.81 -11.25
CA GLU A 222 3.72 -16.39 -10.38
C GLU A 222 3.21 -16.73 -8.98
N ILE A 223 2.25 -15.98 -8.43
CA ILE A 223 1.79 -16.10 -7.03
C ILE A 223 0.27 -15.82 -6.90
N GLY A 224 -0.23 -15.81 -5.66
CA GLY A 224 -1.60 -15.40 -5.34
C GLY A 224 -2.62 -16.54 -5.31
N SER A 225 -2.27 -17.72 -5.84
CA SER A 225 -3.09 -18.93 -5.78
C SER A 225 -2.22 -20.19 -5.77
N ILE A 226 -2.82 -21.31 -5.35
CA ILE A 226 -2.16 -22.62 -5.34
C ILE A 226 -2.47 -23.34 -6.65
N GLU A 227 -1.64 -23.11 -7.66
CA GLU A 227 -1.78 -23.68 -9.00
C GLU A 227 -0.43 -24.22 -9.49
N ILE A 228 -0.47 -25.28 -10.32
CA ILE A 228 0.74 -25.88 -10.88
C ILE A 228 1.50 -24.83 -11.71
N GLY A 229 2.79 -24.66 -11.42
CA GLY A 229 3.68 -23.70 -12.09
C GLY A 229 3.89 -22.39 -11.34
N LYS A 230 3.04 -22.05 -10.37
CA LYS A 230 3.23 -20.90 -9.48
C LYS A 230 4.26 -21.19 -8.38
N LYS A 231 4.83 -20.13 -7.80
CA LYS A 231 5.80 -20.22 -6.70
C LYS A 231 5.10 -20.69 -5.43
N ALA A 232 5.85 -21.40 -4.59
CA ALA A 232 5.38 -21.86 -3.30
C ALA A 232 5.44 -20.74 -2.24
N ASP A 233 4.59 -19.73 -2.42
CA ASP A 233 4.32 -18.66 -1.46
C ASP A 233 3.05 -19.05 -0.68
N LEU A 234 3.22 -19.72 0.46
CA LEU A 234 2.15 -20.41 1.21
C LEU A 234 2.11 -20.01 2.68
N GLN A 235 0.90 -20.01 3.25
CA GLN A 235 0.69 -19.90 4.70
C GLN A 235 -0.09 -21.13 5.17
N ILE A 236 0.37 -21.74 6.26
CA ILE A 236 -0.29 -22.87 6.92
C ILE A 236 -0.85 -22.37 8.25
N ILE A 237 -2.13 -22.65 8.47
CA ILE A 237 -2.89 -22.15 9.61
C ILE A 237 -3.49 -23.34 10.36
N ASP A 238 -3.29 -23.37 11.68
CA ASP A 238 -3.90 -24.39 12.53
C ASP A 238 -5.32 -23.99 12.93
N MET A 239 -6.31 -24.56 12.23
CA MET A 239 -7.73 -24.31 12.50
C MET A 239 -8.21 -24.91 13.84
N ARG A 240 -7.41 -25.73 14.52
CA ARG A 240 -7.75 -26.34 15.83
C ARG A 240 -7.41 -25.42 17.02
N ARG A 241 -7.30 -24.12 16.77
CA ARG A 241 -7.10 -23.11 17.80
C ARG A 241 -8.43 -22.65 18.39
N LEU A 242 -8.39 -22.21 19.65
CA LEU A 242 -9.58 -21.80 20.41
C LEU A 242 -10.41 -20.75 19.68
N GLY A 243 -9.77 -19.78 19.02
CA GLY A 243 -10.46 -18.72 18.28
C GLY A 243 -11.06 -19.13 16.93
N LEU A 244 -10.71 -20.31 16.41
CA LEU A 244 -11.12 -20.79 15.09
C LEU A 244 -12.06 -22.01 15.14
N THR A 245 -12.39 -22.49 16.34
CA THR A 245 -13.24 -23.67 16.56
C THR A 245 -14.60 -23.26 17.15
N PRO A 246 -15.74 -23.75 16.63
CA PRO A 246 -15.89 -24.72 15.52
C PRO A 246 -15.63 -24.10 14.14
N THR A 247 -15.16 -24.93 13.20
CA THR A 247 -14.95 -24.54 11.79
C THR A 247 -15.97 -25.26 10.90
N ASN A 248 -16.96 -24.53 10.36
CA ASN A 248 -17.89 -25.08 9.36
C ASN A 248 -17.43 -24.74 7.94
N ASP A 249 -17.04 -23.48 7.72
CA ASP A 249 -16.42 -22.97 6.50
C ASP A 249 -15.04 -22.41 6.89
N PRO A 250 -13.94 -23.04 6.44
CA PRO A 250 -12.60 -22.62 6.83
C PRO A 250 -12.24 -21.21 6.33
N VAL A 251 -12.76 -20.77 5.18
CA VAL A 251 -12.47 -19.44 4.64
C VAL A 251 -13.20 -18.38 5.45
N ALA A 252 -14.51 -18.56 5.68
CA ALA A 252 -15.27 -17.64 6.52
C ALA A 252 -14.71 -17.60 7.96
N THR A 253 -14.40 -18.76 8.55
CA THR A 253 -13.78 -18.82 9.87
C THR A 253 -12.47 -18.04 9.90
N LEU A 254 -11.59 -18.24 8.92
CA LEU A 254 -10.31 -17.55 8.85
C LEU A 254 -10.46 -16.04 8.70
N VAL A 255 -11.29 -15.58 7.77
CA VAL A 255 -11.46 -14.15 7.50
C VAL A 255 -12.09 -13.42 8.69
N TYR A 256 -13.14 -13.99 9.28
CA TYR A 256 -13.87 -13.32 10.37
C TYR A 256 -13.20 -13.46 11.74
N HIS A 257 -12.39 -14.49 11.98
CA HIS A 257 -11.86 -14.78 13.32
C HIS A 257 -10.33 -14.94 13.38
N GLY A 258 -9.66 -15.04 12.22
CA GLY A 258 -8.21 -15.24 12.15
C GLY A 258 -7.41 -14.03 12.62
N HIS A 259 -6.24 -14.33 13.18
CA HIS A 259 -5.23 -13.36 13.55
C HIS A 259 -3.86 -13.79 13.02
N GLY A 260 -2.93 -12.83 12.88
CA GLY A 260 -1.56 -13.14 12.45
C GLY A 260 -0.87 -14.20 13.31
N LYS A 261 -1.20 -14.26 14.61
CA LYS A 261 -0.70 -15.29 15.55
C LYS A 261 -1.17 -16.71 15.25
N ASP A 262 -2.22 -16.89 14.48
CA ASP A 262 -2.78 -18.20 14.12
C ASP A 262 -2.03 -18.86 12.95
N VAL A 263 -1.20 -18.08 12.24
CA VAL A 263 -0.30 -18.58 11.21
C VAL A 263 0.82 -19.40 11.87
N ASP A 264 0.90 -20.67 11.49
CA ASP A 264 1.88 -21.60 12.04
C ASP A 264 3.17 -21.59 11.23
N THR A 265 3.04 -21.72 9.91
CA THR A 265 4.16 -21.87 9.00
C THR A 265 3.98 -20.96 7.79
N VAL A 266 5.04 -20.27 7.40
CA VAL A 266 5.08 -19.44 6.18
C VAL A 266 6.21 -19.94 5.29
N ILE A 267 5.88 -20.17 4.04
CA ILE A 267 6.79 -20.61 2.99
C ILE A 267 6.83 -19.51 1.94
N VAL A 268 8.03 -19.08 1.55
CA VAL A 268 8.21 -18.14 0.43
C VAL A 268 9.21 -18.73 -0.53
N ASP A 269 8.81 -18.83 -1.80
CA ASP A 269 9.62 -19.42 -2.87
C ASP A 269 10.13 -20.83 -2.50
N GLY A 270 9.28 -21.60 -1.81
CA GLY A 270 9.58 -22.95 -1.32
C GLY A 270 10.45 -23.01 -0.06
N GLN A 271 10.87 -21.88 0.51
CA GLN A 271 11.68 -21.81 1.72
C GLN A 271 10.82 -21.49 2.95
N VAL A 272 10.94 -22.30 4.00
CA VAL A 272 10.25 -22.05 5.28
C VAL A 272 10.91 -20.87 5.99
N VAL A 273 10.16 -19.78 6.17
CA VAL A 273 10.63 -18.54 6.83
C VAL A 273 9.99 -18.32 8.20
N VAL A 274 8.85 -18.93 8.45
CA VAL A 274 8.20 -19.03 9.77
C VAL A 274 7.85 -20.49 10.01
N SER A 275 8.09 -20.99 11.22
CA SER A 275 7.70 -22.34 11.64
C SER A 275 7.29 -22.35 13.11
N ASN A 276 6.19 -23.03 13.44
CA ASN A 276 5.59 -23.04 14.78
C ASN A 276 5.35 -21.62 15.32
N GLY A 277 4.94 -20.70 14.45
CA GLY A 277 4.71 -19.29 14.77
C GLY A 277 5.96 -18.46 15.08
N ARG A 278 7.17 -18.98 14.79
CA ARG A 278 8.44 -18.28 15.05
C ARG A 278 9.18 -17.96 13.76
N VAL A 279 9.71 -16.76 13.64
CA VAL A 279 10.54 -16.34 12.51
C VAL A 279 11.86 -17.12 12.52
N GLN A 280 12.22 -17.70 11.38
CA GLN A 280 13.42 -18.54 11.23
C GLN A 280 14.63 -17.76 10.72
N THR A 281 14.41 -16.56 10.19
CA THR A 281 15.41 -15.80 9.43
C THR A 281 16.04 -14.66 10.22
N ALA A 282 15.63 -14.45 11.47
CA ALA A 282 16.11 -13.39 12.34
C ALA A 282 15.95 -13.75 13.83
N ASP A 283 16.74 -13.10 14.68
CA ASP A 283 16.57 -13.14 16.13
C ASP A 283 15.52 -12.09 16.55
N GLU A 284 14.36 -12.56 16.99
CA GLU A 284 13.22 -11.71 17.37
C GLU A 284 13.56 -10.77 18.53
N ASP A 285 14.26 -11.24 19.56
CA ASP A 285 14.60 -10.43 20.74
C ASP A 285 15.61 -9.34 20.38
N ALA A 286 16.59 -9.68 19.54
CA ALA A 286 17.54 -8.71 19.01
C ALA A 286 16.85 -7.66 18.14
N LEU A 287 15.90 -8.07 17.27
CA LEU A 287 15.12 -7.15 16.43
C LEU A 287 14.27 -6.20 17.26
N ILE A 288 13.56 -6.69 18.28
CA ILE A 288 12.76 -5.87 19.19
C ILE A 288 13.65 -4.81 19.87
N THR A 289 14.82 -5.23 20.34
CA THR A 289 15.79 -4.33 20.98
C THR A 289 16.28 -3.26 20.01
N GLN A 290 16.66 -3.64 18.79
CA GLN A 290 17.13 -2.72 17.75
C GLN A 290 16.05 -1.73 17.32
N ALA A 291 14.80 -2.19 17.16
CA ALA A 291 13.67 -1.32 16.81
C ALA A 291 13.42 -0.27 17.89
N SER A 292 13.45 -0.67 19.17
CA SER A 292 13.31 0.25 20.31
C SER A 292 14.42 1.31 20.32
N GLN A 293 15.67 0.91 20.13
CA GLN A 293 16.80 1.83 20.06
C GLN A 293 16.69 2.81 18.87
N ALA A 294 16.28 2.32 17.70
CA ALA A 294 16.09 3.14 16.52
C ALA A 294 14.98 4.18 16.73
N ALA A 295 13.86 3.78 17.33
CA ALA A 295 12.76 4.68 17.68
C ALA A 295 13.21 5.77 18.67
N THR A 296 13.89 5.39 19.75
CA THR A 296 14.46 6.36 20.71
C THR A 296 15.44 7.32 20.03
N ALA A 297 16.32 6.82 19.18
CA ALA A 297 17.28 7.66 18.45
C ALA A 297 16.58 8.64 17.50
N ALA A 298 15.50 8.22 16.83
CA ALA A 298 14.70 9.09 15.98
C ALA A 298 14.03 10.22 16.77
N TRP A 299 13.38 9.89 17.90
CA TRP A 299 12.77 10.88 18.78
C TRP A 299 13.78 11.86 19.37
N ASN A 300 14.98 11.39 19.73
CA ASN A 300 16.03 12.27 20.23
C ASN A 300 16.50 13.26 19.15
N ARG A 301 16.67 12.82 17.89
CA ARG A 301 17.00 13.72 16.78
C ARG A 301 15.88 14.75 16.52
N PHE A 302 14.62 14.30 16.57
CA PHE A 302 13.47 15.19 16.45
C PHE A 302 13.50 16.26 17.56
N ALA A 303 13.66 15.84 18.82
CA ALA A 303 13.68 16.74 19.96
C ALA A 303 14.85 17.74 19.91
N GLN A 304 16.01 17.33 19.41
CA GLN A 304 17.16 18.22 19.21
C GLN A 304 16.92 19.26 18.12
N ARG A 305 16.21 18.91 17.05
CA ARG A 305 15.96 19.82 15.91
C ARG A 305 14.77 20.76 16.14
N TYR A 306 13.70 20.25 16.73
CA TYR A 306 12.41 20.96 16.82
C TYR A 306 11.97 21.26 18.26
N GLY A 307 12.75 20.85 19.27
CA GLY A 307 12.36 20.94 20.68
C GLY A 307 11.56 19.71 21.15
N SER A 308 11.35 19.59 22.47
CA SER A 308 10.57 18.48 23.03
C SER A 308 9.11 18.54 22.60
N PHE A 309 8.57 17.43 22.13
CA PHE A 309 7.13 17.27 21.93
C PHE A 309 6.45 17.11 23.30
N VAL A 310 5.65 18.10 23.71
CA VAL A 310 4.66 17.92 24.77
C VAL A 310 3.37 17.56 24.07
N ALA A 311 2.93 16.30 24.21
CA ALA A 311 1.61 15.91 23.73
C ALA A 311 0.58 16.87 24.35
N PRO A 312 -0.33 17.48 23.55
CA PRO A 312 -1.40 18.27 24.12
C PRO A 312 -2.14 17.43 25.16
N ALA A 313 -2.47 18.03 26.30
CA ALA A 313 -3.27 17.35 27.32
C ALA A 313 -4.53 16.80 26.65
N PRO A 314 -4.97 15.57 26.96
CA PRO A 314 -6.18 15.03 26.38
C PRO A 314 -7.35 15.97 26.72
N ASN A 315 -8.08 16.40 25.69
CA ASN A 315 -9.36 17.09 25.85
C ASN A 315 -10.39 16.14 26.45
#